data_AF-M5PQH4-F1
#
_entry.id   AF-M5PQH4-F1
#
_cell.length_a   1.000
_cell.length_b   1.000
_cell.length_c   1.000
_cell.angle_alpha   90.00
_cell.angle_beta   90.00
_cell.angle_gamma   90.00
#
_symmetry.space_group_name_H-M   'P 1'
#
loop_
_entity.id
_entity.type
_entity.pdbx_description
1 polymer ?
#
loop_
_entity_poly.entity_id
_entity_poly.type
_entity_poly.pdbx_seq_one_letter_code
_entity_poly.pdbx_strand_id
1 'polypeptide(L)'
;MTTCPNQNQAKEALAALLKSDPKNAGTIRDYLGAVASHNILALGTDQAFALREEKSGEIRAIKRRLTLSTQNGGLVQPVSSGPYVVSAQGYEMWAEASGTCVMCPEQVLVDGEMRRNPHVVRDPRSKRIIEVWARAVAFRYSSQGLPQVSDWTTIYDVPAYRLIDLVAKAKNQPHVFKLLPDGMTPDDKSGTWACFPVDDIMNLWANTQHNEFISWLGTILNREKKVLDFAQTFAKRNCLKHLSGLQKSPGGNSWDIDVLCWRPQDGSILQWSLARYDSIKTTMQGLSSGKTQALPESVQGHTIDIRRGVDRVEEEPAAIDAEVEPEDRAVEAEFSGDAERVQGQDLADPLSPEDEKLLKQLVATIEMLPEDYAEACSRLGLHEGAAHSPAEAKDLMREISAIADGR
;
A
#
# COMPACT_ATOMS: atom_id res chain seq x y z
N MET A 1 -16.19 -4.35 44.72
CA MET A 1 -16.02 -4.97 43.40
C MET A 1 -17.02 -6.10 43.29
N THR A 2 -18.13 -5.87 42.58
CA THR A 2 -19.18 -6.85 42.37
C THR A 2 -18.66 -7.92 41.42
N THR A 3 -18.42 -9.14 41.91
CA THR A 3 -18.02 -10.25 41.06
C THR A 3 -19.20 -10.61 40.15
N CYS A 4 -18.94 -10.76 38.85
CA CYS A 4 -19.95 -11.17 37.88
C CYS A 4 -20.54 -12.53 38.31
N PRO A 5 -21.86 -12.77 38.22
CA PRO A 5 -22.52 -14.01 38.65
C PRO A 5 -21.79 -15.30 38.18
N ASN A 6 -21.21 -15.26 36.98
CA ASN A 6 -20.46 -16.37 36.38
C ASN A 6 -19.17 -16.72 37.15
N GLN A 7 -18.54 -15.78 37.85
CA GLN A 7 -17.32 -16.04 38.63
C GLN A 7 -17.62 -16.78 39.94
N ASN A 8 -18.75 -16.48 40.58
CA ASN A 8 -19.14 -17.17 41.80
C ASN A 8 -19.57 -18.61 41.47
N GLN A 9 -20.33 -18.80 40.39
CA GLN A 9 -20.70 -20.12 39.88
C GLN A 9 -19.47 -20.95 39.48
N ALA A 10 -18.48 -20.34 38.83
CA ALA A 10 -17.22 -21.02 38.49
C ALA A 10 -16.41 -21.45 39.73
N LYS A 11 -16.39 -20.62 40.79
CA LYS A 11 -15.73 -20.96 42.06
C LYS A 11 -16.42 -22.10 42.79
N GLU A 12 -17.75 -22.10 42.81
CA GLU A 12 -18.55 -23.17 43.41
C GLU A 12 -18.38 -24.49 42.64
N ALA A 13 -18.40 -24.45 41.30
CA ALA A 13 -18.15 -25.61 40.46
C ALA A 13 -16.74 -26.19 40.69
N LEU A 14 -15.72 -25.34 40.79
CA LEU A 14 -14.34 -25.77 41.07
C LEU A 14 -14.19 -26.36 42.48
N ALA A 15 -14.87 -25.80 43.49
CA ALA A 15 -14.88 -26.33 44.85
C ALA A 15 -15.57 -27.71 44.93
N ALA A 16 -16.66 -27.90 44.19
CA ALA A 16 -17.34 -29.19 44.09
C ALA A 16 -16.45 -30.26 43.40
N LEU A 17 -15.71 -29.85 42.36
CA LEU A 17 -14.74 -30.69 41.66
C LEU A 17 -13.57 -31.10 42.57
N LEU A 18 -13.00 -30.15 43.33
CA LEU A 18 -11.90 -30.43 44.27
C LEU A 18 -12.29 -31.45 45.35
N LYS A 19 -13.57 -31.52 45.71
CA LYS A 19 -14.09 -32.48 46.71
C LYS A 19 -14.34 -33.87 46.14
N SER A 20 -14.72 -33.96 44.87
CA SER A 20 -15.13 -35.23 44.22
C SER A 20 -13.98 -35.92 43.47
N ASP A 21 -13.10 -35.15 42.83
CA ASP A 21 -11.94 -35.64 42.11
C ASP A 21 -10.75 -34.67 42.29
N PRO A 22 -9.99 -34.80 43.38
CA PRO A 22 -8.92 -33.87 43.72
C PRO A 22 -7.82 -33.80 42.65
N LYS A 23 -7.60 -34.89 41.92
CA LYS A 23 -6.53 -35.02 40.93
C LYS A 23 -6.88 -34.23 39.66
N ASN A 24 -8.06 -34.46 39.09
CA ASN A 24 -8.48 -33.75 37.87
C ASN A 24 -8.87 -32.29 38.17
N ALA A 25 -9.43 -32.02 39.35
CA ALA A 25 -9.70 -30.66 39.80
C ALA A 25 -8.41 -29.85 40.00
N GLY A 26 -7.31 -30.50 40.40
CA GLY A 26 -5.98 -29.91 40.41
C GLY A 26 -5.58 -29.44 39.01
N THR A 27 -5.66 -30.31 38.00
CA THR A 27 -5.33 -29.96 36.61
C THR A 27 -6.22 -28.84 36.05
N ILE A 28 -7.53 -28.86 36.32
CA ILE A 28 -8.45 -27.81 35.87
C ILE A 28 -8.20 -26.49 36.60
N ARG A 29 -7.93 -26.52 37.91
CA ARG A 29 -7.53 -25.33 38.68
C ARG A 29 -6.22 -24.77 38.15
N ASP A 30 -5.27 -25.61 37.80
CA ASP A 30 -3.97 -25.18 37.28
C ASP A 30 -4.11 -24.64 35.84
N TYR A 31 -5.01 -25.19 35.02
CA TYR A 31 -5.37 -24.66 33.70
C TYR A 31 -6.14 -23.34 33.78
N LEU A 32 -7.21 -23.25 34.58
CA LEU A 32 -7.94 -22.00 34.82
C LEU A 32 -7.07 -20.97 35.53
N GLY A 33 -6.19 -21.45 36.41
CA GLY A 33 -5.12 -20.70 37.03
C GLY A 33 -4.18 -20.16 35.98
N ALA A 34 -3.72 -20.96 35.01
CA ALA A 34 -2.90 -20.53 33.88
C ALA A 34 -3.64 -19.59 32.92
N VAL A 35 -4.95 -19.75 32.72
CA VAL A 35 -5.77 -18.84 31.90
C VAL A 35 -5.98 -17.51 32.64
N ALA A 36 -6.30 -17.55 33.93
CA ALA A 36 -6.47 -16.37 34.78
C ALA A 36 -5.13 -15.67 35.09
N SER A 37 -4.06 -16.44 35.22
CA SER A 37 -2.67 -16.00 35.39
C SER A 37 -1.96 -15.80 34.06
N HIS A 38 -2.67 -15.88 32.93
CA HIS A 38 -2.15 -15.51 31.62
C HIS A 38 -0.92 -16.36 31.13
N ASN A 39 -0.68 -17.56 31.69
CA ASN A 39 0.35 -18.51 31.23
C ASN A 39 0.00 -19.24 29.91
N ILE A 40 -1.21 -19.06 29.40
CA ILE A 40 -1.53 -19.20 27.97
C ILE A 40 -2.18 -17.88 27.55
N LEU A 41 -1.36 -16.90 27.19
CA LEU A 41 -1.82 -15.56 26.84
C LEU A 41 -2.27 -15.52 25.38
N ALA A 42 -3.57 -15.60 25.16
CA ALA A 42 -4.18 -15.01 23.98
C ALA A 42 -4.05 -13.49 24.10
N LEU A 43 -3.14 -12.87 23.35
CA LEU A 43 -3.11 -11.41 23.25
C LEU A 43 -4.48 -10.92 22.75
N GLY A 44 -5.13 -10.06 23.54
CA GLY A 44 -6.21 -9.23 23.03
C GLY A 44 -5.70 -8.28 21.93
N THR A 45 -6.61 -7.70 21.16
CA THR A 45 -6.26 -6.58 20.26
C THR A 45 -5.61 -5.47 21.09
N ASP A 46 -4.46 -4.97 20.63
CA ASP A 46 -3.64 -3.93 21.28
C ASP A 46 -2.91 -4.32 22.58
N GLN A 47 -2.77 -5.61 22.90
CA GLN A 47 -1.94 -6.11 24.02
C GLN A 47 -0.55 -6.56 23.56
N ALA A 48 0.44 -6.53 24.49
CA ALA A 48 1.79 -6.98 24.18
C ALA A 48 2.53 -7.79 25.24
N PHE A 49 3.30 -8.81 24.80
CA PHE A 49 4.30 -9.51 25.62
C PHE A 49 5.61 -8.74 25.63
N ALA A 50 6.25 -8.58 26.78
CA ALA A 50 7.56 -7.97 26.87
C ALA A 50 8.66 -9.02 27.14
N LEU A 51 9.63 -9.15 26.24
CA LEU A 51 10.93 -9.75 26.56
C LEU A 51 11.81 -8.63 27.13
N ARG A 52 12.17 -8.74 28.41
CA ARG A 52 13.14 -7.85 29.05
C ARG A 52 14.51 -8.49 28.98
N GLU A 53 15.42 -7.90 28.20
CA GLU A 53 16.84 -8.16 28.37
C GLU A 53 17.45 -7.03 29.21
N GLU A 54 18.17 -7.39 30.27
CA GLU A 54 18.76 -6.46 31.25
C GLU A 54 19.70 -5.38 30.63
N LYS A 55 20.12 -5.56 29.37
CA LYS A 55 21.09 -4.69 28.68
C LYS A 55 20.63 -4.13 27.32
N SER A 56 19.61 -4.70 26.67
CA SER A 56 19.27 -4.36 25.26
C SER A 56 17.93 -3.65 25.06
N GLY A 57 17.16 -3.46 26.14
CA GLY A 57 15.83 -2.85 26.08
C GLY A 57 14.70 -3.88 26.17
N GLU A 58 13.47 -3.38 26.14
CA GLU A 58 12.26 -4.20 26.22
C GLU A 58 11.71 -4.45 24.80
N ILE A 59 11.58 -5.71 24.36
CA ILE A 59 10.95 -6.05 23.09
C ILE A 59 9.50 -6.44 23.35
N ARG A 60 8.54 -5.71 22.78
CA ARG A 60 7.10 -5.93 22.96
C ARG A 60 6.41 -6.55 21.74
N ALA A 61 5.64 -7.62 21.94
CA ALA A 61 4.82 -8.26 20.91
C ALA A 61 3.49 -7.52 20.72
N ILE A 62 3.34 -6.63 19.76
CA ILE A 62 2.11 -5.85 19.56
C ILE A 62 1.20 -6.59 18.58
N LYS A 63 -0.06 -6.80 18.97
CA LYS A 63 -1.16 -7.20 18.07
C LYS A 63 -1.98 -5.97 17.68
N ARG A 64 -2.03 -5.61 16.39
CA ARG A 64 -2.82 -4.49 15.86
C ARG A 64 -3.67 -4.98 14.70
N ARG A 65 -4.89 -4.43 14.54
CA ARG A 65 -5.70 -4.63 13.33
C ARG A 65 -5.41 -3.50 12.35
N LEU A 66 -5.13 -3.86 11.11
CA LEU A 66 -4.93 -2.94 9.98
C LEU A 66 -6.06 -3.14 8.97
N THR A 67 -6.71 -2.07 8.56
CA THR A 67 -7.71 -2.10 7.49
C THR A 67 -7.13 -1.47 6.24
N LEU A 68 -6.98 -2.23 5.16
CA LEU A 68 -6.64 -1.72 3.83
C LEU A 68 -7.93 -1.59 3.03
N SER A 69 -8.16 -0.45 2.37
CA SER A 69 -9.36 -0.24 1.55
C SER A 69 -9.06 0.68 0.38
N THR A 70 -9.98 0.75 -0.58
CA THR A 70 -9.86 1.76 -1.65
C THR A 70 -10.00 3.19 -1.13
N GLN A 71 -10.77 3.39 -0.05
CA GLN A 71 -11.03 4.71 0.51
C GLN A 71 -9.81 5.31 1.20
N ASN A 72 -8.96 4.47 1.81
CA ASN A 72 -7.73 4.92 2.47
C ASN A 72 -6.48 4.74 1.60
N GLY A 73 -6.66 4.45 0.31
CA GLY A 73 -5.57 4.21 -0.64
C GLY A 73 -4.81 2.91 -0.40
N GLY A 74 -5.20 2.06 0.57
CA GLY A 74 -4.49 0.81 0.87
C GLY A 74 -4.71 -0.30 -0.16
N LEU A 75 -5.78 -0.23 -0.94
CA LEU A 75 -6.09 -1.17 -2.03
C LEU A 75 -6.38 -0.42 -3.33
N VAL A 76 -5.87 -0.97 -4.43
CA VAL A 76 -6.15 -0.49 -5.80
C VAL A 76 -6.66 -1.63 -6.67
N GLN A 77 -7.39 -1.28 -7.74
CA GLN A 77 -7.84 -2.23 -8.75
C GLN A 77 -7.16 -1.89 -10.08
N PRO A 78 -6.07 -2.59 -10.47
CA PRO A 78 -5.27 -2.21 -11.63
C PRO A 78 -6.02 -2.34 -12.95
N VAL A 79 -6.91 -3.34 -13.05
CA VAL A 79 -7.73 -3.60 -14.23
C VAL A 79 -9.20 -3.58 -13.84
N SER A 80 -10.04 -3.01 -14.70
CA SER A 80 -11.49 -3.01 -14.50
C SER A 80 -11.99 -4.44 -14.29
N SER A 81 -12.76 -4.67 -13.22
CA SER A 81 -13.25 -6.00 -12.82
C SER A 81 -12.17 -7.01 -12.37
N GLY A 82 -10.92 -6.58 -12.17
CA GLY A 82 -9.85 -7.42 -11.60
C GLY A 82 -9.89 -7.54 -10.08
N PRO A 83 -9.01 -8.35 -9.47
CA PRO A 83 -8.86 -8.39 -8.02
C PRO A 83 -8.28 -7.08 -7.49
N TYR A 84 -8.69 -6.69 -6.28
CA TYR A 84 -8.03 -5.62 -5.54
C TYR A 84 -6.67 -6.10 -5.04
N VAL A 85 -5.64 -5.29 -5.25
CA VAL A 85 -4.26 -5.54 -4.83
C VAL A 85 -3.82 -4.48 -3.84
N VAL A 86 -2.84 -4.81 -3.00
CA VAL A 86 -2.23 -3.85 -2.07
C VAL A 86 -1.39 -2.84 -2.87
N SER A 87 -1.67 -1.55 -2.71
CA SER A 87 -0.93 -0.44 -3.34
C SER A 87 0.40 -0.17 -2.64
N ALA A 88 1.24 0.70 -3.22
CA ALA A 88 2.43 1.21 -2.54
C ALA A 88 2.08 1.80 -1.15
N GLN A 89 1.05 2.64 -1.07
CA GLN A 89 0.56 3.21 0.19
C GLN A 89 0.09 2.13 1.17
N GLY A 90 -0.61 1.09 0.69
CA GLY A 90 -1.04 -0.03 1.51
C GLY A 90 0.12 -0.79 2.16
N TYR A 91 1.24 -0.96 1.45
CA TYR A 91 2.44 -1.54 2.04
C TYR A 91 3.11 -0.61 3.05
N GLU A 92 3.07 0.71 2.87
CA GLU A 92 3.56 1.66 3.89
C GLU A 92 2.72 1.60 5.17
N MET A 93 1.38 1.56 5.04
CA MET A 93 0.48 1.35 6.17
C MET A 93 0.76 0.03 6.88
N TRP A 94 1.01 -1.04 6.11
CA TRP A 94 1.43 -2.32 6.67
C TRP A 94 2.78 -2.25 7.36
N ALA A 95 3.76 -1.55 6.79
CA ALA A 95 5.09 -1.39 7.37
C ALA A 95 4.98 -0.68 8.73
N GLU A 96 4.19 0.40 8.80
CA GLU A 96 3.93 1.13 10.03
C GLU A 96 3.20 0.26 11.06
N ALA A 97 2.18 -0.52 10.65
CA ALA A 97 1.44 -1.41 11.54
C ALA A 97 2.27 -2.60 12.04
N SER A 98 3.22 -3.09 11.23
CA SER A 98 4.09 -4.22 11.55
C SER A 98 5.42 -3.83 12.18
N GLY A 99 5.72 -2.53 12.30
CA GLY A 99 7.01 -2.06 12.79
C GLY A 99 8.17 -2.40 11.86
N THR A 100 7.87 -2.60 10.58
CA THR A 100 8.87 -2.86 9.57
C THR A 100 9.63 -1.58 9.27
N CYS A 101 10.96 -1.66 9.32
CA CYS A 101 11.84 -0.57 8.89
C CYS A 101 12.23 -0.81 7.44
N VAL A 102 12.09 0.20 6.59
CA VAL A 102 12.55 0.17 5.21
C VAL A 102 13.62 1.23 5.02
N MET A 103 14.75 0.83 4.46
CA MET A 103 15.87 1.70 4.16
C MET A 103 16.30 1.54 2.71
N CYS A 104 16.76 2.64 2.11
CA CYS A 104 17.43 2.62 0.81
C CYS A 104 18.94 2.69 1.07
N PRO A 105 19.70 1.59 0.90
CA PRO A 105 21.15 1.60 1.12
C PRO A 105 21.84 2.65 0.24
N GLU A 106 23.05 3.10 0.59
CA GLU A 106 23.78 4.08 -0.23
C GLU A 106 24.19 3.55 -1.62
N GLN A 107 24.26 2.22 -1.75
CA GLN A 107 24.77 1.55 -2.95
C GLN A 107 23.86 0.42 -3.45
N VAL A 108 23.84 0.28 -4.78
CA VAL A 108 23.15 -0.77 -5.54
C VAL A 108 24.15 -1.44 -6.49
N LEU A 109 24.02 -2.76 -6.65
CA LEU A 109 24.85 -3.53 -7.57
C LEU A 109 24.30 -3.38 -8.99
N VAL A 110 25.11 -2.84 -9.90
CA VAL A 110 24.79 -2.65 -11.31
C VAL A 110 25.89 -3.31 -12.12
N ASP A 111 25.55 -4.32 -12.92
CA ASP A 111 26.48 -5.06 -13.76
C ASP A 111 27.75 -5.56 -13.03
N GLY A 112 27.58 -5.99 -11.77
CA GLY A 112 28.68 -6.49 -10.93
C GLY A 112 29.49 -5.41 -10.20
N GLU A 113 29.17 -4.12 -10.40
CA GLU A 113 29.83 -3.01 -9.73
C GLU A 113 28.91 -2.30 -8.73
N MET A 114 29.46 -1.90 -7.58
CA MET A 114 28.71 -1.10 -6.60
C MET A 114 28.61 0.35 -7.07
N ARG A 115 27.39 0.82 -7.32
CA ARG A 115 27.07 2.18 -7.75
C ARG A 115 26.22 2.89 -6.69
N ARG A 116 26.16 4.22 -6.75
CA ARG A 116 25.28 5.02 -5.88
C ARG A 116 23.82 4.63 -6.10
N ASN A 117 23.05 4.49 -5.03
CA ASN A 117 21.62 4.21 -5.06
C ASN A 117 20.81 5.50 -4.84
N PRO A 118 19.80 5.80 -5.69
CA PRO A 118 19.50 5.13 -6.95
C PRO A 118 20.59 5.44 -8.00
N HIS A 119 20.88 4.47 -8.87
CA HIS A 119 21.79 4.65 -9.99
C HIS A 119 20.99 4.99 -11.26
N VAL A 120 21.43 5.97 -12.02
CA VAL A 120 20.73 6.47 -13.20
C VAL A 120 21.58 6.26 -14.43
N VAL A 121 21.04 5.52 -15.40
CA VAL A 121 21.61 5.39 -16.74
C VAL A 121 20.93 6.40 -17.66
N ARG A 122 21.73 7.20 -18.36
CA ARG A 122 21.24 8.22 -19.29
C ARG A 122 21.66 7.91 -20.71
N ASP A 123 20.77 8.21 -21.64
CA ASP A 123 21.05 8.16 -23.06
C ASP A 123 22.21 9.13 -23.39
N PRO A 124 23.29 8.66 -24.04
CA PRO A 124 24.45 9.50 -24.29
C PRO A 124 24.13 10.70 -25.20
N ARG A 125 23.13 10.58 -26.08
CA ARG A 125 22.77 11.59 -27.08
C ARG A 125 21.78 12.63 -26.54
N SER A 126 20.65 12.18 -26.00
CA SER A 126 19.53 13.01 -25.54
C SER A 126 19.63 13.39 -24.06
N LYS A 127 20.53 12.74 -23.30
CA LYS A 127 20.68 12.87 -21.84
C LYS A 127 19.42 12.51 -21.04
N ARG A 128 18.40 11.92 -21.69
CA ARG A 128 17.21 11.38 -21.01
C ARG A 128 17.58 10.18 -20.16
N ILE A 129 16.78 9.94 -19.13
CA ILE A 129 16.94 8.76 -18.28
C ILE A 129 16.38 7.57 -19.05
N ILE A 130 17.20 6.53 -19.23
CA ILE A 130 16.79 5.27 -19.84
C ILE A 130 16.40 4.30 -18.74
N GLU A 131 17.21 4.23 -17.69
CA GLU A 131 17.09 3.20 -16.67
C GLU A 131 17.44 3.76 -15.30
N VAL A 132 16.73 3.30 -14.28
CA VAL A 132 17.03 3.62 -12.88
C VAL A 132 17.10 2.33 -12.08
N TRP A 133 18.24 2.09 -11.45
CA TRP A 133 18.42 1.00 -10.48
C TRP A 133 18.17 1.54 -9.08
N ALA A 134 17.20 0.96 -8.39
CA ALA A 134 16.85 1.34 -7.03
C ALA A 134 16.84 0.11 -6.12
N ARG A 135 17.54 0.19 -4.99
CA ARG A 135 17.57 -0.87 -3.99
C ARG A 135 16.88 -0.42 -2.70
N ALA A 136 16.08 -1.31 -2.13
CA ALA A 136 15.49 -1.16 -0.82
C ALA A 136 15.69 -2.42 0.01
N VAL A 137 15.87 -2.24 1.31
CA VAL A 137 15.98 -3.33 2.30
C VAL A 137 14.94 -3.08 3.38
N ALA A 138 14.13 -4.09 3.66
CA ALA A 138 13.10 -4.07 4.67
C ALA A 138 13.42 -5.09 5.76
N PHE A 139 13.25 -4.68 7.01
CA PHE A 139 13.55 -5.48 8.19
C PHE A 139 12.39 -5.46 9.17
N ARG A 140 12.06 -6.62 9.75
CA ARG A 140 11.14 -6.72 10.89
C ARG A 140 11.39 -7.97 11.72
N TYR A 141 10.68 -8.09 12.84
CA TYR A 141 10.50 -9.38 13.52
C TYR A 141 9.18 -10.02 13.09
N SER A 142 9.20 -11.34 12.82
CA SER A 142 8.02 -12.16 12.59
C SER A 142 7.13 -12.24 13.83
N SER A 143 5.93 -12.81 13.69
CA SER A 143 5.02 -13.09 14.82
C SER A 143 5.64 -13.98 15.90
N GLN A 144 6.66 -14.77 15.56
CA GLN A 144 7.40 -15.63 16.49
C GLN A 144 8.65 -14.94 17.08
N GLY A 145 8.88 -13.66 16.79
CA GLY A 145 10.06 -12.94 17.24
C GLY A 145 11.34 -13.24 16.45
N LEU A 146 11.25 -13.98 15.35
CA LEU A 146 12.40 -14.24 14.47
C LEU A 146 12.64 -13.05 13.54
N PRO A 147 13.88 -12.54 13.40
CA PRO A 147 14.20 -11.49 12.44
C PRO A 147 13.95 -11.96 10.99
N GLN A 148 13.35 -11.09 10.19
CA GLN A 148 13.09 -11.28 8.76
C GLN A 148 13.67 -10.10 8.00
N VAL A 149 14.30 -10.39 6.86
CA VAL A 149 14.90 -9.40 5.96
C VAL A 149 14.43 -9.68 4.55
N SER A 150 14.06 -8.62 3.84
CA SER A 150 13.86 -8.61 2.41
C SER A 150 14.82 -7.58 1.81
N ASP A 151 15.51 -7.95 0.74
CA ASP A 151 16.42 -7.09 0.00
C ASP A 151 16.00 -7.17 -1.47
N TRP A 152 15.61 -6.03 -2.02
CA TRP A 152 15.05 -5.96 -3.36
C TRP A 152 15.72 -4.87 -4.16
N THR A 153 16.08 -5.20 -5.39
CA THR A 153 16.57 -4.24 -6.39
C THR A 153 15.57 -4.20 -7.54
N THR A 154 15.05 -3.02 -7.83
CA THR A 154 14.18 -2.74 -8.96
C THR A 154 14.97 -2.04 -10.05
N ILE A 155 14.76 -2.48 -11.29
CA ILE A 155 15.24 -1.83 -12.49
C ILE A 155 14.02 -1.17 -13.14
N TYR A 156 14.00 0.16 -13.16
CA TYR A 156 12.96 0.92 -13.86
C TYR A 156 13.45 1.25 -15.27
N ASP A 157 12.97 0.50 -16.26
CA ASP A 157 13.29 0.68 -17.69
C ASP A 157 12.25 1.60 -18.35
N VAL A 158 12.63 2.86 -18.58
CA VAL A 158 11.76 3.90 -19.15
C VAL A 158 11.30 3.54 -20.58
N PRO A 159 12.18 3.12 -21.51
CA PRO A 159 11.76 2.60 -22.81
C PRO A 159 10.73 1.47 -22.74
N ALA A 160 10.94 0.46 -21.88
CA ALA A 160 10.02 -0.66 -21.78
C ALA A 160 8.63 -0.21 -21.29
N TYR A 161 8.56 0.63 -20.26
CA TYR A 161 7.27 1.16 -19.77
C TYR A 161 6.53 1.98 -20.83
N ARG A 162 7.25 2.74 -21.67
CA ARG A 162 6.64 3.46 -22.80
C ARG A 162 6.05 2.52 -23.83
N LEU A 163 6.77 1.46 -24.19
CA LEU A 163 6.32 0.49 -25.18
C LEU A 163 5.09 -0.28 -24.68
N ILE A 164 5.08 -0.69 -23.41
CA ILE A 164 3.92 -1.35 -22.79
C ILE A 164 2.67 -0.46 -22.88
N ASP A 165 2.80 0.83 -22.53
CA ASP A 165 1.69 1.78 -22.58
C ASP A 165 1.21 2.03 -24.02
N LEU A 166 2.13 2.17 -24.98
CA LEU A 166 1.81 2.30 -26.40
C LEU A 166 1.10 1.07 -26.97
N VAL A 167 1.54 -0.14 -26.61
CA VAL A 167 0.89 -1.39 -27.04
C VAL A 167 -0.53 -1.47 -26.48
N ALA A 168 -0.73 -1.10 -25.22
CA ALA A 168 -2.06 -1.02 -24.63
C ALA A 168 -2.96 0.01 -25.36
N LYS A 169 -2.41 1.16 -25.74
CA LYS A 169 -3.12 2.15 -26.55
C LYS A 169 -3.41 1.66 -27.97
N ALA A 170 -2.50 0.93 -28.62
CA ALA A 170 -2.72 0.35 -29.94
C ALA A 170 -3.87 -0.66 -29.95
N LYS A 171 -4.03 -1.44 -28.88
CA LYS A 171 -5.17 -2.34 -28.71
C LYS A 171 -6.51 -1.61 -28.69
N ASN A 172 -6.56 -0.43 -28.07
CA ASN A 172 -7.80 0.32 -27.85
C ASN A 172 -8.07 1.39 -28.92
N GLN A 173 -7.03 1.92 -29.56
CA GLN A 173 -7.07 3.00 -30.54
C GLN A 173 -6.19 2.69 -31.77
N PRO A 174 -6.52 1.63 -32.56
CA PRO A 174 -5.71 1.17 -33.69
C PRO A 174 -5.61 2.17 -34.85
N HIS A 175 -6.47 3.20 -34.88
CA HIS A 175 -6.40 4.28 -35.86
C HIS A 175 -5.32 5.32 -35.51
N VAL A 176 -4.91 5.40 -34.24
CA VAL A 176 -3.86 6.32 -33.74
C VAL A 176 -2.53 5.61 -33.60
N PHE A 177 -2.54 4.39 -33.05
CA PHE A 177 -1.35 3.59 -32.79
C PHE A 177 -1.45 2.24 -33.51
N LYS A 178 -0.40 1.86 -34.24
CA LYS A 178 -0.37 0.64 -35.05
C LYS A 178 0.88 -0.17 -34.77
N LEU A 179 0.70 -1.43 -34.39
CA LEU A 179 1.81 -2.39 -34.34
C LEU A 179 1.93 -3.05 -35.72
N LEU A 180 3.06 -2.87 -36.39
CA LEU A 180 3.32 -3.37 -37.75
C LEU A 180 4.67 -4.10 -37.81
N PRO A 181 4.85 -5.08 -38.70
CA PRO A 181 6.15 -5.69 -38.94
C PRO A 181 7.22 -4.68 -39.36
N ASP A 182 8.48 -5.01 -39.10
CA ASP A 182 9.60 -4.18 -39.58
C ASP A 182 9.56 -4.02 -41.12
N GLY A 183 9.94 -2.82 -41.58
CA GLY A 183 9.84 -2.43 -42.99
C GLY A 183 8.43 -2.06 -43.49
N MET A 184 7.37 -2.25 -42.69
CA MET A 184 6.03 -1.76 -43.02
C MET A 184 5.78 -0.38 -42.41
N THR A 185 5.06 0.46 -43.17
CA THR A 185 4.61 1.78 -42.74
C THR A 185 3.09 1.84 -42.73
N PRO A 186 2.46 2.69 -41.89
CA PRO A 186 1.03 2.92 -41.94
C PRO A 186 0.55 3.37 -43.32
N ASP A 187 -0.55 2.78 -43.81
CA ASP A 187 -1.12 3.10 -45.14
C ASP A 187 -1.70 4.53 -45.27
N ASP A 188 -1.85 5.23 -44.14
CA ASP A 188 -2.46 6.55 -44.08
C ASP A 188 -1.44 7.63 -44.44
N LYS A 189 -1.58 8.15 -45.67
CA LYS A 189 -0.75 9.22 -46.24
C LYS A 189 -1.05 10.61 -45.65
N SER A 190 -2.11 10.76 -44.88
CA SER A 190 -2.55 12.07 -44.36
C SER A 190 -1.91 12.45 -43.01
N GLY A 191 -1.35 11.47 -42.28
CA GLY A 191 -0.72 11.70 -40.98
C GLY A 191 0.80 11.75 -41.02
N THR A 192 1.40 12.47 -40.07
CA THR A 192 2.82 12.30 -39.73
C THR A 192 2.95 11.22 -38.67
N TRP A 193 3.77 10.21 -38.93
CA TRP A 193 3.90 9.04 -38.06
C TRP A 193 5.30 8.97 -37.44
N ALA A 194 5.35 8.68 -36.14
CA ALA A 194 6.58 8.34 -35.42
C ALA A 194 6.67 6.81 -35.27
N CYS A 195 7.88 6.27 -35.43
CA CYS A 195 8.17 4.85 -35.28
C CYS A 195 8.91 4.59 -33.96
N PHE A 196 8.41 3.65 -33.17
CA PHE A 196 9.00 3.16 -31.93
C PHE A 196 9.31 1.67 -32.11
N PRO A 197 10.59 1.30 -32.29
CA PRO A 197 10.97 -0.11 -32.40
C PRO A 197 10.59 -0.86 -31.12
N VAL A 198 9.94 -2.02 -31.29
CA VAL A 198 9.61 -2.92 -30.18
C VAL A 198 10.70 -3.98 -30.05
N ASP A 199 11.02 -4.62 -31.17
CA ASP A 199 12.07 -5.63 -31.31
C ASP A 199 12.56 -5.65 -32.78
N ASP A 200 13.31 -6.69 -33.16
CA ASP A 200 13.86 -6.84 -34.51
C ASP A 200 12.80 -7.16 -35.59
N ILE A 201 11.54 -7.43 -35.20
CA ILE A 201 10.48 -7.88 -36.11
C ILE A 201 9.26 -6.95 -36.12
N MET A 202 9.07 -6.11 -35.11
CA MET A 202 7.88 -5.29 -34.93
C MET A 202 8.23 -3.83 -34.57
N ASN A 203 7.49 -2.92 -35.19
CA ASN A 203 7.51 -1.49 -34.95
C ASN A 203 6.14 -1.01 -34.50
N LEU A 204 6.11 -0.14 -33.49
CA LEU A 204 4.91 0.58 -33.10
C LEU A 204 4.92 1.97 -33.70
N TRP A 205 3.92 2.25 -34.52
CA TRP A 205 3.72 3.52 -35.19
C TRP A 205 2.66 4.36 -34.47
N ALA A 206 2.93 5.64 -34.26
CA ALA A 206 1.98 6.56 -33.64
C ALA A 206 1.77 7.80 -34.51
N ASN A 207 0.50 8.18 -34.74
CA ASN A 207 0.16 9.38 -35.49
C ASN A 207 0.42 10.62 -34.63
N THR A 208 1.44 11.41 -34.99
CA THR A 208 1.90 12.55 -34.22
C THR A 208 1.01 13.78 -34.31
N GLN A 209 0.04 13.81 -35.22
CA GLN A 209 -0.97 14.87 -35.33
C GLN A 209 -2.19 14.61 -34.45
N HIS A 210 -2.37 13.38 -33.95
CA HIS A 210 -3.55 13.03 -33.18
C HIS A 210 -3.40 13.50 -31.72
N ASN A 211 -4.45 14.11 -31.17
CA ASN A 211 -4.44 14.64 -29.80
C ASN A 211 -4.09 13.59 -28.73
N GLU A 212 -4.52 12.33 -28.94
CA GLU A 212 -4.16 11.22 -28.05
C GLU A 212 -2.64 10.98 -27.96
N PHE A 213 -1.91 11.11 -29.07
CA PHE A 213 -0.45 10.97 -29.05
C PHE A 213 0.20 12.10 -28.25
N ILE A 214 -0.30 13.33 -28.42
CA ILE A 214 0.20 14.50 -27.69
C ILE A 214 -0.06 14.33 -26.18
N SER A 215 -1.28 13.92 -25.82
CA SER A 215 -1.66 13.61 -24.43
C SER A 215 -0.78 12.52 -23.83
N TRP A 216 -0.59 11.41 -24.54
CA TRP A 216 0.31 10.32 -24.15
C TRP A 216 1.74 10.81 -23.93
N LEU A 217 2.28 11.59 -24.85
CA LEU A 217 3.63 12.13 -24.74
C LEU A 217 3.77 13.03 -23.51
N GLY A 218 2.75 13.84 -23.21
CA GLY A 218 2.67 14.63 -21.98
C GLY A 218 2.75 13.76 -20.71
N THR A 219 1.94 12.70 -20.64
CA THR A 219 1.97 11.73 -19.53
C THR A 219 3.35 11.10 -19.37
N ILE A 220 3.96 10.63 -20.46
CA ILE A 220 5.28 10.01 -20.43
C ILE A 220 6.34 11.01 -19.95
N LEU A 221 6.32 12.25 -20.43
CA LEU A 221 7.28 13.28 -20.00
C LEU A 221 7.14 13.62 -18.51
N ASN A 222 5.92 13.60 -17.97
CA ASN A 222 5.69 13.79 -16.55
C ASN A 222 6.21 12.61 -15.72
N ARG A 223 6.04 11.37 -16.21
CA ARG A 223 6.63 10.18 -15.57
C ARG A 223 8.16 10.21 -15.62
N GLU A 224 8.71 10.57 -16.78
CA GLU A 224 10.02 11.22 -17.01
C GLU A 224 10.63 11.89 -15.78
N LYS A 225 9.95 12.94 -15.34
CA LYS A 225 10.43 13.85 -14.29
C LYS A 225 10.49 13.18 -12.92
N LYS A 226 9.61 12.20 -12.65
CA LYS A 226 9.45 11.51 -11.36
C LYS A 226 10.02 10.08 -11.36
N VAL A 227 10.77 9.70 -12.40
CA VAL A 227 11.28 8.33 -12.57
C VAL A 227 12.10 7.83 -11.37
N LEU A 228 12.85 8.73 -10.71
CA LEU A 228 13.60 8.40 -9.50
C LEU A 228 12.68 8.01 -8.34
N ASP A 229 11.60 8.76 -8.16
CA ASP A 229 10.62 8.51 -7.10
C ASP A 229 9.90 7.19 -7.37
N PHE A 230 9.47 6.94 -8.62
CA PHE A 230 8.84 5.68 -9.00
C PHE A 230 9.75 4.46 -8.79
N ALA A 231 11.01 4.54 -9.23
CA ALA A 231 11.95 3.45 -9.05
C ALA A 231 12.15 3.12 -7.56
N GLN A 232 12.28 4.15 -6.71
CA GLN A 232 12.40 3.96 -5.26
C GLN A 232 11.11 3.43 -4.63
N THR A 233 9.95 3.95 -5.03
CA THR A 233 8.65 3.46 -4.56
C THR A 233 8.47 1.99 -4.90
N PHE A 234 8.77 1.58 -6.13
CA PHE A 234 8.70 0.16 -6.52
C PHE A 234 9.70 -0.71 -5.76
N ALA A 235 10.93 -0.23 -5.54
CA ALA A 235 11.90 -0.97 -4.74
C ALA A 235 11.38 -1.19 -3.30
N LYS A 236 10.88 -0.14 -2.64
CA LYS A 236 10.31 -0.23 -1.29
C LYS A 236 9.08 -1.13 -1.26
N ARG A 237 8.14 -0.93 -2.20
CA ARG A 237 6.91 -1.71 -2.35
C ARG A 237 7.21 -3.19 -2.51
N ASN A 238 8.07 -3.56 -3.45
CA ASN A 238 8.39 -4.96 -3.72
C ASN A 238 9.13 -5.58 -2.52
N CYS A 239 10.02 -4.83 -1.88
CA CYS A 239 10.67 -5.26 -0.65
C CYS A 239 9.66 -5.60 0.46
N LEU A 240 8.65 -4.75 0.66
CA LEU A 240 7.56 -4.95 1.62
C LEU A 240 6.59 -6.07 1.21
N LYS A 241 6.28 -6.19 -0.08
CA LYS A 241 5.48 -7.27 -0.65
C LYS A 241 6.07 -8.63 -0.34
N HIS A 242 7.35 -8.83 -0.61
CA HIS A 242 8.04 -10.10 -0.34
C HIS A 242 8.23 -10.36 1.16
N LEU A 243 8.38 -9.32 1.97
CA LEU A 243 8.49 -9.48 3.42
C LEU A 243 7.14 -9.82 4.08
N SER A 244 6.05 -9.26 3.56
CA SER A 244 4.69 -9.42 4.10
C SER A 244 3.98 -10.67 3.59
N GLY A 245 4.23 -11.05 2.33
CA GLY A 245 3.44 -12.05 1.61
C GLY A 245 2.02 -11.58 1.23
N LEU A 246 1.67 -10.32 1.49
CA LEU A 246 0.37 -9.75 1.12
C LEU A 246 0.41 -9.37 -0.36
N GLN A 247 -0.64 -9.69 -1.11
CA GLN A 247 -0.72 -9.33 -2.54
C GLN A 247 -2.14 -8.94 -2.95
N LYS A 248 -3.10 -9.85 -2.80
CA LYS A 248 -4.49 -9.68 -3.26
C LYS A 248 -5.44 -9.69 -2.07
N SER A 249 -6.39 -8.77 -2.06
CA SER A 249 -7.46 -8.73 -1.05
C SER A 249 -8.40 -9.92 -1.24
N PRO A 250 -8.70 -10.70 -0.18
CA PRO A 250 -9.65 -11.80 -0.23
C PRO A 250 -11.12 -11.33 -0.23
N GLY A 251 -11.39 -10.09 0.20
CA GLY A 251 -12.73 -9.59 0.55
C GLY A 251 -13.28 -8.47 -0.33
N GLY A 252 -12.62 -8.15 -1.44
CA GLY A 252 -13.00 -7.03 -2.31
C GLY A 252 -12.28 -5.72 -1.94
N ASN A 253 -13.00 -4.60 -1.93
CA ASN A 253 -12.43 -3.25 -1.78
C ASN A 253 -12.02 -2.86 -0.34
N SER A 254 -12.14 -3.79 0.61
CA SER A 254 -11.69 -3.63 2.00
C SER A 254 -11.14 -4.96 2.53
N TRP A 255 -10.06 -4.88 3.31
CA TRP A 255 -9.36 -6.02 3.89
C TRP A 255 -8.85 -5.70 5.29
N ASP A 256 -9.39 -6.40 6.29
CA ASP A 256 -8.88 -6.40 7.65
C ASP A 256 -7.78 -7.45 7.86
N ILE A 257 -6.64 -6.99 8.33
CA ILE A 257 -5.44 -7.79 8.56
C ILE A 257 -5.04 -7.69 10.04
N ASP A 258 -4.97 -8.83 10.72
CA ASP A 258 -4.37 -8.90 12.05
C ASP A 258 -2.85 -8.95 11.94
N VAL A 259 -2.19 -7.90 12.41
CA VAL A 259 -0.73 -7.77 12.42
C VAL A 259 -0.21 -8.06 13.81
N LEU A 260 0.54 -9.15 13.96
CA LEU A 260 1.31 -9.47 15.15
C LEU A 260 2.80 -9.24 14.86
N CYS A 261 3.44 -8.34 15.62
CA CYS A 261 4.84 -7.98 15.43
C CYS A 261 5.57 -7.78 16.75
N TRP A 262 6.89 -7.95 16.77
CA TRP A 262 7.72 -7.65 17.93
C TRP A 262 8.49 -6.35 17.69
N ARG A 263 8.42 -5.40 18.63
CA ARG A 263 9.08 -4.09 18.54
C ARG A 263 9.93 -3.77 19.77
N PRO A 264 11.17 -3.30 19.61
CA PRO A 264 11.94 -2.71 20.71
C PRO A 264 11.25 -1.42 21.22
N GLN A 265 11.22 -1.20 22.53
CA GLN A 265 10.62 -0.02 23.19
C GLN A 265 11.64 1.01 23.69
N ASP A 266 12.93 0.78 23.50
CA ASP A 266 14.03 1.56 24.07
C ASP A 266 14.16 3.00 23.51
N GLY A 267 13.15 3.54 22.83
CA GLY A 267 13.15 4.89 22.26
C GLY A 267 14.21 5.10 21.17
N SER A 268 15.11 4.13 20.98
CA SER A 268 15.98 4.03 19.84
C SER A 268 15.08 3.70 18.64
N ILE A 269 14.97 4.64 17.70
CA ILE A 269 14.51 4.34 16.35
C ILE A 269 15.42 3.22 15.87
N LEU A 270 14.96 1.95 15.96
CA LEU A 270 15.62 0.72 15.52
C LEU A 270 17.06 1.01 15.05
N GLN A 271 17.97 1.34 15.99
CA GLN A 271 19.32 1.71 15.61
C GLN A 271 20.06 0.38 15.44
N TRP A 272 19.65 -0.36 14.41
CA TRP A 272 20.40 -1.48 13.91
C TRP A 272 21.66 -0.90 13.31
N SER A 273 22.71 -0.84 14.12
CA SER A 273 24.05 -0.79 13.57
C SER A 273 24.28 -2.09 12.80
N LEU A 274 24.97 -2.00 11.67
CA LEU A 274 25.46 -3.17 10.94
C LEU A 274 26.19 -4.16 11.87
N ALA A 275 26.80 -3.68 12.97
CA ALA A 275 27.40 -4.51 14.01
C ALA A 275 26.39 -5.38 14.81
N ARG A 276 25.18 -4.87 15.12
CA ARG A 276 24.11 -5.69 15.73
C ARG A 276 23.60 -6.74 14.74
N TYR A 277 23.51 -6.41 13.45
CA TYR A 277 23.14 -7.35 12.39
C TYR A 277 24.20 -8.43 12.19
N ASP A 278 25.48 -8.08 12.11
CA ASP A 278 26.55 -9.07 12.01
C ASP A 278 26.62 -9.95 13.25
N SER A 279 26.38 -9.41 14.44
CA SER A 279 26.28 -10.20 15.68
C SER A 279 25.12 -11.20 15.63
N ILE A 280 23.93 -10.77 15.21
CA ILE A 280 22.74 -11.63 15.13
C ILE A 280 22.86 -12.65 13.98
N LYS A 281 23.43 -12.25 12.84
CA LYS A 281 23.76 -13.13 11.72
C LYS A 281 24.79 -14.18 12.13
N THR A 282 25.84 -13.80 12.84
CA THR A 282 26.85 -14.73 13.37
C THR A 282 26.23 -15.68 14.39
N THR A 283 25.34 -15.18 15.24
CA THR A 283 24.58 -15.97 16.22
C THR A 283 23.68 -17.00 15.53
N MET A 284 22.92 -16.58 14.51
CA MET A 284 22.06 -17.46 13.71
C MET A 284 22.84 -18.47 12.87
N GLN A 285 23.98 -18.07 12.30
CA GLN A 285 24.89 -18.98 11.58
C GLN A 285 25.54 -20.00 12.54
N GLY A 286 25.87 -19.59 13.77
CA GLY A 286 26.34 -20.48 14.82
C GLY A 286 25.27 -21.50 15.24
N LEU A 287 24.04 -21.05 15.46
CA LEU A 287 22.91 -21.90 15.82
C LEU A 287 22.53 -22.89 14.69
N SER A 288 22.49 -22.43 13.44
CA SER A 288 22.18 -23.28 12.27
C SER A 288 23.30 -24.28 11.93
N SER A 289 24.54 -23.98 12.30
CA SER A 289 25.68 -24.90 12.18
C SER A 289 25.88 -25.82 13.40
N GLY A 290 24.97 -25.78 14.38
CA GLY A 290 25.02 -26.63 15.58
C GLY A 290 26.11 -26.24 16.58
N LYS A 291 26.72 -25.05 16.43
CA LYS A 291 27.72 -24.53 17.36
C LYS A 291 27.03 -23.79 18.51
N THR A 292 26.85 -24.48 19.63
CA THR A 292 26.32 -23.94 20.90
C THR A 292 27.16 -22.83 21.53
N GLN A 293 28.40 -22.60 21.05
CA GLN A 293 29.27 -21.51 21.48
C GLN A 293 28.82 -20.11 21.00
N ALA A 294 27.81 -20.00 20.13
CA ALA A 294 27.27 -18.73 19.67
C ALA A 294 26.20 -18.13 20.59
N LEU A 295 25.85 -18.81 21.68
CA LEU A 295 24.94 -18.30 22.70
C LEU A 295 25.73 -17.58 23.81
N PRO A 296 25.20 -16.49 24.39
CA PRO A 296 25.76 -15.90 25.61
C PRO A 296 25.88 -16.98 26.70
N GLU A 297 26.91 -16.90 27.54
CA GLU A 297 27.18 -17.91 28.60
C GLU A 297 25.96 -18.22 29.50
N SER A 298 24.97 -17.33 29.55
CA SER A 298 23.72 -17.48 30.30
C SER A 298 22.72 -18.51 29.77
N VAL A 299 22.94 -19.12 28.59
CA VAL A 299 21.98 -20.05 27.95
C VAL A 299 22.53 -21.49 27.80
N GLN A 300 23.67 -21.80 28.40
CA GLN A 300 24.17 -23.18 28.43
C GLN A 300 23.28 -24.07 29.30
N GLY A 301 22.42 -24.90 28.67
CA GLY A 301 21.60 -25.88 29.37
C GLY A 301 20.29 -26.30 28.69
N HIS A 302 19.88 -25.62 27.61
CA HIS A 302 18.63 -25.95 26.92
C HIS A 302 18.86 -26.79 25.65
N THR A 303 18.20 -27.94 25.58
CA THR A 303 18.19 -28.84 24.42
C THR A 303 17.33 -28.23 23.31
N ILE A 304 17.95 -27.79 22.21
CA ILE A 304 17.25 -27.27 21.04
C ILE A 304 16.83 -28.44 20.15
N ASP A 305 15.51 -28.64 19.97
CA ASP A 305 14.96 -29.65 19.07
C ASP A 305 14.79 -29.05 17.66
N ILE A 306 15.60 -29.50 16.70
CA ILE A 306 15.63 -28.98 15.33
C ILE A 306 14.76 -29.88 14.43
N ARG A 307 13.65 -29.35 13.90
CA ARG A 307 12.83 -30.02 12.89
C ARG A 307 12.98 -29.35 11.52
N ARG A 308 13.43 -30.12 10.53
CA ARG A 308 13.58 -29.68 9.12
C ARG A 308 12.22 -29.70 8.42
N GLY A 309 11.74 -28.53 7.98
CA GLY A 309 10.68 -28.41 6.99
C GLY A 309 11.25 -28.46 5.58
N VAL A 310 10.46 -28.95 4.62
CA VAL A 310 10.80 -28.96 3.19
C VAL A 310 10.05 -27.81 2.53
N ASP A 311 10.78 -26.86 1.95
CA ASP A 311 10.21 -25.76 1.18
C ASP A 311 9.54 -26.31 -0.10
N ARG A 312 8.29 -25.92 -0.33
CA ARG A 312 7.62 -26.07 -1.62
C ARG A 312 7.59 -24.71 -2.29
N VAL A 313 8.36 -24.58 -3.37
CA VAL A 313 8.27 -23.46 -4.30
C VAL A 313 7.11 -23.79 -5.23
N GLU A 314 6.01 -23.04 -5.13
CA GLU A 314 4.95 -23.06 -6.14
C GLU A 314 5.27 -21.97 -7.17
N GLU A 315 5.15 -22.31 -8.46
CA GLU A 315 5.42 -21.42 -9.60
C GLU A 315 4.38 -20.29 -9.67
N GLU A 316 4.85 -19.03 -9.65
CA GLU A 316 4.00 -17.85 -9.91
C GLU A 316 3.61 -17.75 -11.39
N PRO A 317 2.32 -17.53 -11.74
CA PRO A 317 1.93 -17.19 -13.10
C PRO A 317 2.16 -15.71 -13.41
N ALA A 318 2.59 -15.44 -14.65
CA ALA A 318 2.93 -14.12 -15.18
C ALA A 318 1.80 -13.09 -15.02
N ALA A 319 2.05 -12.01 -14.27
CA ALA A 319 1.18 -10.85 -14.17
C ALA A 319 2.02 -9.56 -14.25
N ILE A 320 2.52 -9.26 -15.44
CA ILE A 320 3.30 -8.05 -15.76
C ILE A 320 2.39 -6.83 -16.01
N ASP A 321 1.08 -7.03 -16.22
CA ASP A 321 0.12 -5.95 -16.51
C ASP A 321 -0.30 -5.10 -15.28
N ALA A 322 0.25 -5.37 -14.09
CA ALA A 322 -0.18 -4.74 -12.82
C ALA A 322 0.79 -3.68 -12.27
N GLU A 323 1.86 -3.33 -13.00
CA GLU A 323 2.93 -2.50 -12.44
C GLU A 323 2.77 -0.98 -12.61
N VAL A 324 1.74 -0.50 -13.32
CA VAL A 324 1.43 0.93 -13.39
C VAL A 324 0.23 1.22 -12.47
N GLU A 325 0.48 1.81 -11.31
CA GLU A 325 -0.55 2.07 -10.30
C GLU A 325 -1.49 3.22 -10.73
N PRO A 326 -2.80 3.13 -10.48
CA PRO A 326 -3.75 4.21 -10.76
C PRO A 326 -3.53 5.47 -9.90
N GLU A 327 -2.78 5.38 -8.80
CA GLU A 327 -2.40 6.52 -7.95
C GLU A 327 -1.50 7.55 -8.68
N ASP A 328 -0.71 7.10 -9.66
CA ASP A 328 0.08 8.00 -10.50
C ASP A 328 -0.81 8.91 -11.38
N ARG A 329 -2.06 8.50 -11.67
CA ARG A 329 -3.04 9.37 -12.36
C ARG A 329 -3.65 10.42 -11.44
N ALA A 330 -3.72 10.17 -10.13
CA ALA A 330 -4.31 11.11 -9.16
C ALA A 330 -3.34 12.24 -8.80
N VAL A 331 -2.05 11.94 -8.66
CA VAL A 331 -0.99 12.95 -8.45
C VAL A 331 -0.79 13.83 -9.70
N GLU A 332 -1.12 13.31 -10.89
CA GLU A 332 -1.14 14.08 -12.14
C GLU A 332 -2.21 15.19 -12.13
N ALA A 333 -3.38 14.98 -11.50
CA ALA A 333 -4.46 15.97 -11.45
C ALA A 333 -4.17 17.15 -10.50
N GLU A 334 -3.43 16.93 -9.42
CA GLU A 334 -3.04 18.01 -8.48
C GLU A 334 -1.93 18.92 -9.03
N PHE A 335 -1.09 18.43 -9.94
CA PHE A 335 0.02 19.19 -10.53
C PHE A 335 -0.25 19.74 -11.94
N SER A 336 -1.33 19.30 -12.61
CA SER A 336 -1.77 19.84 -13.90
C SER A 336 -2.51 21.19 -13.78
N GLY A 337 -2.80 21.67 -12.56
CA GLY A 337 -3.56 22.91 -12.33
C GLY A 337 -2.94 24.19 -12.91
N ASP A 338 -1.64 24.20 -13.21
CA ASP A 338 -0.93 25.42 -13.66
C ASP A 338 -0.42 25.37 -15.11
N ALA A 339 -0.69 24.30 -15.88
CA ALA A 339 -0.12 24.18 -17.21
C ALA A 339 -1.04 23.48 -18.22
N GLU A 340 -2.29 23.93 -18.38
CA GLU A 340 -3.05 23.81 -19.64
C GLU A 340 -4.41 24.54 -19.56
N ARG A 341 -4.39 25.86 -19.82
CA ARG A 341 -5.54 26.56 -20.41
C ARG A 341 -5.34 26.60 -21.92
N VAL A 342 -5.65 25.52 -22.64
CA VAL A 342 -6.07 25.58 -24.05
C VAL A 342 -7.11 24.49 -24.29
N GLN A 343 -8.26 24.95 -24.79
CA GLN A 343 -9.55 24.29 -24.92
C GLN A 343 -9.56 22.99 -25.74
N GLY A 344 -10.49 22.09 -25.40
CA GLY A 344 -10.95 21.11 -26.37
C GLY A 344 -11.75 19.90 -25.90
N GLN A 345 -12.54 19.96 -24.83
CA GLN A 345 -13.66 19.03 -24.56
C GLN A 345 -14.74 19.79 -23.78
N ASP A 346 -16.03 19.54 -24.10
CA ASP A 346 -17.22 20.13 -23.48
C ASP A 346 -17.31 19.82 -21.97
N LEU A 347 -16.44 20.43 -21.19
CA LEU A 347 -16.57 20.59 -19.76
C LEU A 347 -17.36 21.88 -19.56
N ALA A 348 -18.43 21.79 -18.78
CA ALA A 348 -19.23 22.94 -18.36
C ALA A 348 -18.30 24.11 -17.99
N ASP A 349 -18.62 25.31 -18.49
CA ASP A 349 -17.83 26.52 -18.24
C ASP A 349 -17.43 26.59 -16.76
N PRO A 350 -16.17 26.94 -16.45
CA PRO A 350 -15.76 27.11 -15.06
C PRO A 350 -16.73 28.07 -14.38
N LEU A 351 -17.31 27.62 -13.27
CA LEU A 351 -18.30 28.37 -12.50
C LEU A 351 -17.79 29.79 -12.23
N SER A 352 -18.67 30.78 -12.39
CA SER A 352 -18.33 32.16 -12.01
C SER A 352 -17.93 32.20 -10.53
N PRO A 353 -16.99 33.08 -10.12
CA PRO A 353 -16.70 33.30 -8.70
C PRO A 353 -17.96 33.61 -7.85
N GLU A 354 -19.00 34.18 -8.48
CA GLU A 354 -20.29 34.42 -7.85
C GLU A 354 -21.10 33.13 -7.63
N ASP A 355 -21.06 32.20 -8.59
CA ASP A 355 -21.75 30.92 -8.53
C ASP A 355 -21.09 29.99 -7.48
N GLU A 356 -19.76 29.98 -7.40
CA GLU A 356 -19.04 29.25 -6.34
C GLU A 356 -19.40 29.78 -4.96
N LYS A 357 -19.51 31.10 -4.81
CA LYS A 357 -19.90 31.74 -3.56
C LYS A 357 -21.33 31.38 -3.18
N LEU A 358 -22.25 31.35 -4.16
CA LEU A 358 -23.64 30.97 -3.95
C LEU A 358 -23.77 29.50 -3.51
N LEU A 359 -23.05 28.58 -4.15
CA LEU A 359 -23.03 27.16 -3.78
C LEU A 359 -22.47 26.94 -2.37
N LYS A 360 -21.38 27.65 -2.00
CA LYS A 360 -20.84 27.61 -0.64
C LYS A 360 -21.82 28.16 0.40
N GLN A 361 -22.56 29.22 0.05
CA GLN A 361 -23.61 29.76 0.91
C GLN A 361 -24.76 28.75 1.11
N LEU A 362 -25.21 28.09 0.04
CA LEU A 362 -26.22 27.05 0.12
C LEU A 362 -25.78 25.91 1.05
N VAL A 363 -24.54 25.42 0.92
CA VAL A 363 -24.02 24.35 1.79
C VAL A 363 -24.06 24.76 3.27
N ALA A 364 -23.62 25.99 3.58
CA ALA A 364 -23.70 26.50 4.95
C ALA A 364 -25.16 26.63 5.44
N THR A 365 -26.09 27.03 4.58
CA THR A 365 -27.51 27.11 4.91
C THR A 365 -28.13 25.72 5.14
N ILE A 366 -27.75 24.71 4.36
CA ILE A 366 -28.19 23.31 4.55
C ILE A 366 -27.77 22.80 5.93
N GLU A 367 -26.55 23.10 6.36
CA GLU A 367 -26.06 22.72 7.70
C GLU A 367 -26.80 23.43 8.84
N MET A 368 -27.19 24.69 8.63
CA MET A 368 -27.88 25.48 9.65
C MET A 368 -29.39 25.19 9.74
N LEU A 369 -30.05 24.93 8.61
CA LEU A 369 -31.52 24.82 8.50
C LEU A 369 -31.90 23.59 7.64
N PRO A 370 -31.63 22.36 8.12
CA PRO A 370 -31.87 21.15 7.33
C PRO A 370 -33.35 20.89 7.04
N GLU A 371 -34.26 21.27 7.95
CA GLU A 371 -35.70 21.09 7.79
C GLU A 371 -36.28 22.01 6.70
N ASP A 372 -35.91 23.30 6.72
CA ASP A 372 -36.36 24.28 5.72
C ASP A 372 -35.81 23.95 4.32
N TYR A 373 -34.59 23.39 4.24
CA TYR A 373 -34.01 22.93 2.99
C TYR A 373 -34.75 21.70 2.41
N ALA A 374 -35.11 20.72 3.24
CA ALA A 374 -35.89 19.56 2.82
C ALA A 374 -37.26 19.99 2.27
N GLU A 375 -37.92 20.92 2.96
CA GLU A 375 -39.19 21.49 2.49
C GLU A 375 -39.02 22.28 1.17
N ALA A 376 -37.96 23.09 1.04
CA ALA A 376 -37.65 23.81 -0.19
C ALA A 376 -37.38 22.86 -1.38
N CYS A 377 -36.65 21.76 -1.16
CA CYS A 377 -36.43 20.73 -2.18
C CYS A 377 -37.75 20.09 -2.63
N SER A 378 -38.64 19.77 -1.69
CA SER A 378 -39.98 19.25 -1.98
C SER A 378 -40.83 20.22 -2.80
N ARG A 379 -40.83 21.52 -2.44
CA ARG A 379 -41.57 22.57 -3.18
C ARG A 379 -41.06 22.77 -4.61
N LEU A 380 -39.75 22.59 -4.84
CA LEU A 380 -39.10 22.75 -6.14
C LEU A 380 -39.02 21.45 -6.97
N GLY A 381 -39.43 20.31 -6.40
CA GLY A 381 -39.34 19.01 -7.08
C GLY A 381 -37.91 18.49 -7.23
N LEU A 382 -37.00 18.88 -6.32
CA LEU A 382 -35.59 18.48 -6.30
C LEU A 382 -35.35 17.35 -5.30
N HIS A 383 -34.30 16.55 -5.53
CA HIS A 383 -33.90 15.48 -4.61
C HIS A 383 -32.96 15.99 -3.52
N GLU A 384 -33.26 15.66 -2.26
CA GLU A 384 -32.37 15.92 -1.13
C GLU A 384 -31.03 15.18 -1.30
N GLY A 385 -29.92 15.91 -1.12
CA GLY A 385 -28.56 15.35 -1.21
C GLY A 385 -27.99 15.22 -2.63
N ALA A 386 -28.72 15.64 -3.66
CA ALA A 386 -28.16 15.77 -5.00
C ALA A 386 -27.23 17.00 -5.11
N ALA A 387 -26.31 16.97 -6.07
CA ALA A 387 -25.51 18.13 -6.42
C ALA A 387 -26.39 19.16 -7.15
N HIS A 388 -26.51 20.36 -6.61
CA HIS A 388 -27.32 21.44 -7.19
C HIS A 388 -26.49 22.31 -8.13
N SER A 389 -27.07 22.68 -9.26
CA SER A 389 -26.54 23.73 -10.14
C SER A 389 -26.66 25.12 -9.49
N PRO A 390 -25.91 26.13 -9.95
CA PRO A 390 -26.04 27.50 -9.42
C PRO A 390 -27.45 28.09 -9.53
N ALA A 391 -28.18 27.74 -10.60
CA ALA A 391 -29.57 28.16 -10.77
C ALA A 391 -30.48 27.54 -9.71
N GLU A 392 -30.37 26.23 -9.49
CA GLU A 392 -31.11 25.52 -8.44
C GLU A 392 -30.74 26.05 -7.04
N ALA A 393 -29.46 26.34 -6.80
CA ALA A 393 -29.00 26.91 -5.55
C ALA A 393 -29.62 28.29 -5.26
N LYS A 394 -29.79 29.12 -6.30
CA LYS A 394 -30.44 30.43 -6.17
C LYS A 394 -31.92 30.30 -5.81
N ASP A 395 -32.62 29.38 -6.47
CA ASP A 395 -34.05 29.15 -6.23
C ASP A 395 -34.27 28.52 -4.84
N LEU A 396 -33.43 27.57 -4.44
CA LEU A 396 -33.42 26.99 -3.09
C LEU A 396 -33.20 28.05 -2.01
N MET A 397 -32.21 28.92 -2.16
CA MET A 397 -31.94 29.99 -1.19
C MET A 397 -33.12 30.97 -1.07
N ARG A 398 -33.85 31.23 -2.17
CA ARG A 398 -35.04 32.08 -2.15
C ARG A 398 -36.20 31.42 -1.41
N GLU A 399 -36.44 30.14 -1.66
CA GLU A 399 -37.52 29.39 -1.00
C GLU A 399 -37.22 29.13 0.48
N ILE A 400 -35.98 28.81 0.85
CA ILE A 400 -35.57 28.69 2.26
C ILE A 400 -35.81 30.00 3.00
N SER A 401 -35.49 31.15 2.38
CA SER A 401 -35.76 32.46 2.98
C SER A 401 -37.27 32.72 3.13
N ALA A 402 -38.08 32.30 2.15
CA ALA A 402 -39.54 32.44 2.22
C ALA A 402 -40.15 31.57 3.33
N ILE A 403 -39.64 30.35 3.52
CA ILE A 403 -40.06 29.43 4.59
C ILE A 403 -39.68 29.99 5.95
N ALA A 404 -38.45 30.50 6.11
CA ALA A 404 -37.98 31.14 7.35
C ALA A 404 -38.79 32.39 7.71
N ASP A 405 -39.29 33.12 6.70
CA ASP A 405 -40.19 34.26 6.85
C ASP A 405 -41.68 33.85 7.04
N GLY A 406 -42.00 32.56 7.01
CA GLY A 406 -43.34 32.00 7.22
C GLY A 406 -44.31 32.15 6.03
N ARG A 407 -43.81 32.10 4.79
CA ARG A 407 -44.60 32.27 3.56
C ARG A 407 -44.85 31.01 2.73
#